data_AF-A0A1Y4JHN3-F1
#
_entry.id   AF-A0A1Y4JHN3-F1
#
_cell.length_a   1.000
_cell.length_b   1.000
_cell.length_c   1.000
_cell.angle_alpha   90.00
_cell.angle_beta   90.00
_cell.angle_gamma   90.00
#
_symmetry.space_group_name_H-M   'P 1'
#
loop_
_entity.id
_entity.type
_entity.pdbx_description
1 polymer ?
#
loop_
_entity_poly.entity_id
_entity_poly.type
_entity_poly.pdbx_seq_one_letter_code
_entity_poly.pdbx_strand_id
1 'polypeptide(L)'
;MEKKFILTDEFVVNTFGVKLFRIKCVKSFKYANEGELGGFIEKEGNIEQSGDAWVSGDARVSGDARVSGDARVYGNAQVSGNALVSGDARVSG
;
A
#
# COMPACT_ATOMS: atom_id res chain seq x y z
N MET A 1 -5.13 -18.46 -1.41
CA MET A 1 -4.35 -17.69 -0.41
C MET A 1 -5.31 -16.74 0.29
N GLU A 2 -5.20 -16.64 1.61
CA GLU A 2 -5.94 -15.66 2.40
C GLU A 2 -5.41 -14.25 2.10
N LYS A 3 -6.28 -13.27 1.89
CA LYS A 3 -5.86 -11.89 1.60
C LYS A 3 -5.50 -11.18 2.92
N LYS A 4 -4.48 -10.33 2.89
CA LYS A 4 -4.10 -9.41 3.98
C LYS A 4 -4.90 -8.11 3.91
N PHE A 5 -5.20 -7.67 2.70
CA PHE A 5 -6.00 -6.47 2.45
C PHE A 5 -6.84 -6.58 1.19
N ILE A 6 -7.83 -5.69 1.08
CA ILE A 6 -8.64 -5.46 -0.12
C ILE A 6 -8.54 -4.01 -0.58
N LEU A 7 -8.79 -3.76 -1.86
CA LEU A 7 -9.09 -2.41 -2.36
C LEU A 7 -10.54 -2.07 -2.00
N THR A 8 -10.79 -0.85 -1.54
CA THR A 8 -12.14 -0.35 -1.27
C THR A 8 -12.67 0.48 -2.45
N ASP A 9 -13.92 0.95 -2.36
CA ASP A 9 -14.50 1.88 -3.34
C ASP A 9 -14.06 3.34 -3.14
N GLU A 10 -13.39 3.67 -2.03
CA GLU A 10 -12.80 4.98 -1.81
C GLU A 10 -11.54 5.12 -2.69
N PHE A 11 -11.49 6.14 -3.54
CA PHE A 11 -10.34 6.38 -4.39
C PHE A 11 -9.97 7.86 -4.51
N VAL A 12 -8.71 8.11 -4.82
CA VAL A 12 -8.18 9.40 -5.26
C VAL A 12 -7.66 9.28 -6.70
N VAL A 13 -7.53 10.41 -7.39
CA VAL A 13 -6.85 10.47 -8.69
C VAL A 13 -5.54 11.22 -8.49
N ASN A 14 -4.42 10.60 -8.84
CA ASN A 14 -3.11 11.26 -8.76
C ASN A 14 -2.92 12.24 -9.93
N THR A 15 -1.82 13.00 -9.91
CA THR A 15 -1.50 14.01 -10.94
C THR A 15 -1.39 13.43 -12.37
N PHE A 16 -1.20 12.10 -12.49
CA PHE A 16 -1.13 11.39 -13.77
C PHE A 16 -2.49 10.86 -14.25
N GLY A 17 -3.59 11.17 -13.56
CA GLY A 17 -4.92 10.68 -13.92
C GLY A 17 -5.19 9.22 -13.50
N VAL A 18 -4.30 8.62 -12.71
CA VAL A 18 -4.44 7.23 -12.26
C VAL A 18 -5.30 7.17 -10.99
N LYS A 19 -6.30 6.28 -10.99
CA LYS A 19 -7.12 6.00 -9.80
C LYS A 19 -6.33 5.15 -8.81
N LEU A 20 -6.27 5.60 -7.57
CA LEU A 20 -5.68 4.88 -6.45
C LEU A 20 -6.75 4.63 -5.39
N PHE A 21 -6.95 3.38 -5.03
CA PHE A 21 -7.97 2.91 -4.11
C PHE A 21 -7.40 2.81 -2.69
N ARG A 22 -8.17 3.29 -1.70
CA ARG A 22 -7.85 3.12 -0.29
C ARG A 22 -7.84 1.62 0.02
N ILE A 23 -6.80 1.14 0.68
CA ILE A 23 -6.72 -0.25 1.11
C ILE A 23 -7.35 -0.44 2.49
N LYS A 24 -7.98 -1.59 2.71
CA LYS A 24 -8.50 -2.00 4.02
C LYS A 24 -7.88 -3.32 4.42
N CYS A 25 -7.31 -3.36 5.62
CA CYS A 25 -6.80 -4.58 6.23
C CYS A 25 -7.96 -5.54 6.53
N VAL A 26 -7.81 -6.81 6.17
CA VAL A 26 -8.83 -7.86 6.43
C VAL A 26 -8.31 -8.99 7.33
N LYS A 27 -7.05 -8.89 7.76
CA LYS A 27 -6.42 -9.82 8.69
C LYS A 27 -5.32 -9.09 9.44
N SER A 28 -5.38 -9.04 10.77
CA SER A 28 -4.35 -8.34 11.58
C SER A 28 -2.95 -8.92 11.37
N PHE A 29 -1.95 -8.04 11.32
CA PHE A 29 -0.52 -8.37 11.24
C PHE A 29 0.31 -7.24 11.87
N LYS A 30 1.64 -7.30 11.76
CA LYS A 30 2.58 -6.42 12.49
C LYS A 30 2.31 -4.92 12.38
N TYR A 31 1.79 -4.44 11.24
CA TYR A 31 1.63 -3.00 10.98
C TYR A 31 0.18 -2.54 10.75
N ALA A 32 -0.81 -3.44 10.83
CA ALA A 32 -2.22 -3.06 10.70
C ALA A 32 -3.15 -4.07 11.38
N ASN A 33 -4.28 -3.59 11.88
CA ASN A 33 -5.32 -4.41 12.46
C ASN A 33 -6.45 -4.69 11.45
N GLU A 34 -7.15 -5.81 11.60
CA GLU A 34 -8.34 -6.10 10.81
C GLU A 34 -9.35 -4.94 10.89
N GLY A 35 -9.83 -4.50 9.73
CA GLY A 35 -10.73 -3.36 9.59
C GLY A 35 -10.03 -2.01 9.38
N GLU A 36 -8.74 -1.90 9.67
CA GLU A 36 -7.96 -0.66 9.55
C GLU A 36 -7.79 -0.20 8.09
N LEU A 37 -7.96 1.10 7.84
CA LEU A 37 -7.70 1.69 6.53
C LEU A 37 -6.22 2.07 6.39
N GLY A 38 -5.56 1.54 5.36
CA GLY A 38 -4.18 1.89 4.97
C GLY A 38 -4.13 3.09 4.03
N GLY A 39 -3.10 3.23 3.20
CA GLY A 39 -3.00 4.28 2.19
C GLY A 39 -3.65 3.89 0.86
N PHE A 40 -3.16 4.46 -0.25
CA PHE A 40 -3.77 4.38 -1.57
C PHE A 40 -2.92 3.61 -2.60
N ILE A 41 -3.56 2.56 -3.11
CA ILE A 41 -3.22 1.57 -4.13
C ILE A 41 -3.64 1.77 -5.59
N GLU A 42 -2.81 1.66 -6.62
CA GLU A 42 -3.38 1.48 -7.99
C GLU A 42 -3.99 0.08 -8.17
N LYS A 43 -3.25 -0.97 -7.82
CA LYS A 43 -3.61 -2.37 -8.03
C LYS A 43 -3.09 -3.25 -6.91
N GLU A 44 -3.72 -4.41 -6.68
CA GLU A 44 -3.31 -5.36 -5.64
C GLU A 44 -1.81 -5.71 -5.71
N GLY A 45 -1.24 -5.77 -6.91
CA GLY A 45 0.18 -6.06 -7.13
C GLY A 45 1.16 -5.00 -6.64
N ASN A 46 0.69 -3.83 -6.17
CA ASN A 46 1.58 -2.83 -5.58
C ASN A 46 2.04 -3.17 -4.16
N ILE A 47 1.33 -4.05 -3.44
CA ILE A 47 1.73 -4.52 -2.11
C ILE A 47 1.67 -6.04 -2.08
N GLU A 48 2.72 -6.65 -1.54
CA GLU A 48 2.75 -8.08 -1.31
C GLU A 48 1.67 -8.51 -0.29
N GLN A 49 0.89 -9.54 -0.65
CA GLN A 49 -0.13 -10.12 0.23
C GLN A 49 0.50 -10.98 1.34
N SER A 50 1.68 -11.56 1.10
CA SER A 50 2.54 -12.18 2.12
C SER A 50 3.39 -11.13 2.86
N GLY A 51 3.91 -11.52 4.01
CA GLY A 51 4.75 -10.67 4.85
C GLY A 51 3.99 -9.48 5.47
N ASP A 52 4.74 -8.58 6.08
CA ASP A 52 4.18 -7.47 6.84
C ASP A 52 4.10 -6.16 6.03
N ALA A 53 4.48 -6.14 4.75
CA ALA A 53 4.49 -4.94 3.91
C ALA A 53 3.17 -4.14 4.01
N TRP A 54 3.26 -2.83 4.28
CA TRP A 54 2.08 -2.00 4.48
C TRP A 54 2.24 -0.56 3.99
N VAL A 55 1.14 -0.02 3.47
CA VAL A 55 1.00 1.39 3.09
C VAL A 55 -0.05 1.99 4.02
N SER A 56 0.26 3.09 4.71
CA SER A 56 -0.64 3.75 5.67
C SER A 56 -0.66 5.28 5.52
N GLY A 57 -1.62 5.94 6.18
CA GLY A 57 -1.82 7.37 6.05
C GLY A 57 -2.37 7.75 4.68
N ASP A 58 -1.84 8.82 4.08
CA ASP A 58 -2.22 9.30 2.75
C ASP A 58 -1.20 8.90 1.67
N ALA A 59 -0.32 7.94 2.01
CA ALA A 59 0.71 7.45 1.12
C ALA A 59 0.11 6.81 -0.14
N ARG A 60 0.79 6.98 -1.26
CA ARG A 60 0.31 6.59 -2.59
C ARG A 60 1.34 5.70 -3.27
N VAL A 61 0.91 4.52 -3.73
CA VAL A 61 1.73 3.58 -4.50
C VAL A 61 1.05 3.29 -5.84
N SER A 62 1.75 3.50 -6.95
CA SER A 62 1.19 3.41 -8.30
C SER A 62 2.20 2.94 -9.35
N GLY A 63 1.74 2.63 -10.56
CA GLY A 63 2.52 2.03 -11.62
C GLY A 63 2.91 0.58 -11.30
N ASP A 64 4.13 0.21 -11.66
CA ASP A 64 4.70 -1.12 -11.38
C ASP A 64 5.48 -1.16 -10.06
N ALA A 65 5.30 -0.14 -9.21
CA ALA A 65 5.93 -0.09 -7.91
C ALA A 65 5.46 -1.26 -7.04
N ARG A 66 6.38 -1.84 -6.27
CA ARG A 66 6.11 -2.98 -5.39
C ARG A 66 6.66 -2.74 -3.99
N VAL A 67 5.81 -2.99 -2.99
CA VAL A 67 6.16 -2.98 -1.57
C VAL A 67 6.08 -4.41 -1.02
N SER A 68 7.17 -4.93 -0.48
CA SER A 68 7.29 -6.35 -0.09
C SER A 68 8.13 -6.56 1.18
N GLY A 69 8.06 -7.75 1.79
CA GLY A 69 8.78 -8.04 3.04
C GLY A 69 8.19 -7.31 4.25
N ASP A 70 9.03 -6.64 5.05
CA ASP A 70 8.66 -5.89 6.26
C ASP A 70 8.58 -4.37 5.99
N ALA A 71 8.49 -3.98 4.72
CA ALA A 71 8.60 -2.58 4.32
C ALA A 71 7.34 -1.76 4.65
N ARG A 72 7.55 -0.47 4.93
CA ARG A 72 6.47 0.48 5.26
C ARG A 72 6.55 1.75 4.44
N VAL A 73 5.42 2.16 3.87
CA VAL A 73 5.24 3.46 3.22
C VAL A 73 4.15 4.22 3.99
N TYR A 74 4.44 5.41 4.50
CA TYR A 74 3.50 6.13 5.37
C TYR A 74 3.58 7.65 5.24
N GLY A 75 2.62 8.34 5.87
CA GLY A 75 2.49 9.81 5.78
C GLY A 75 1.95 10.21 4.41
N ASN A 76 2.56 11.20 3.76
CA ASN A 76 2.20 11.68 2.41
C ASN A 76 3.13 11.14 1.30
N ALA A 77 3.89 10.07 1.58
CA ALA A 77 4.85 9.52 0.63
C ALA A 77 4.22 9.10 -0.71
N GLN A 78 4.95 9.31 -1.80
CA GLN A 78 4.54 8.90 -3.15
C GLN A 78 5.59 7.98 -3.74
N VAL A 79 5.17 6.76 -4.11
CA VAL A 79 6.01 5.74 -4.75
C VAL A 79 5.37 5.37 -6.08
N SER A 80 6.11 5.52 -7.18
CA SER A 80 5.57 5.35 -8.53
C SER A 80 6.59 4.78 -9.51
N GLY A 81 6.13 4.37 -10.70
CA GLY A 81 7.01 3.85 -11.75
C GLY A 81 7.44 2.42 -11.45
N ASN A 82 8.74 2.11 -11.62
CA ASN A 82 9.30 0.77 -11.42
C ASN A 82 9.98 0.58 -10.05
N ALA A 83 9.54 1.33 -9.03
CA ALA A 83 10.19 1.33 -7.72
C ALA A 83 10.02 0.00 -6.97
N LEU A 84 11.08 -0.48 -6.33
CA LEU A 84 11.02 -1.63 -5.43
C LEU A 84 11.35 -1.18 -4.00
N VAL A 85 10.39 -1.37 -3.09
CA VAL A 85 10.54 -1.07 -1.66
C VAL A 85 10.43 -2.40 -0.91
N SER A 86 11.53 -2.93 -0.40
CA SER A 86 11.58 -4.28 0.15
C SER A 86 12.45 -4.39 1.41
N GLY A 87 12.38 -5.53 2.09
CA GLY A 87 13.11 -5.76 3.35
C GLY A 87 12.52 -4.92 4.48
N ASP A 88 13.37 -4.31 5.31
CA ASP A 88 12.95 -3.47 6.45
C ASP A 88 12.81 -1.97 6.08
N ALA A 89 12.64 -1.67 4.80
CA ALA A 89 12.63 -0.29 4.30
C ALA A 89 11.49 0.55 4.91
N ARG A 90 11.79 1.82 5.21
CA ARG A 90 10.81 2.80 5.71
C ARG A 90 10.83 4.03 4.82
N VAL A 91 9.71 4.30 4.16
CA VAL A 91 9.51 5.48 3.31
C VAL A 91 8.44 6.36 3.95
N SER A 92 8.74 7.64 4.16
CA SER A 92 7.83 8.60 4.78
C SER A 92 7.87 9.96 4.10
N GLY A 93 6.77 10.70 4.18
CA GLY A 93 6.64 12.08 3.73
C GLY A 93 5.50 12.79 4.43
#